data_AF-A0A844YU25-F1
#
_entry.id   AF-A0A844YU25-F1
#
_cell.length_a   1.000
_cell.length_b   1.000
_cell.length_c   1.000
_cell.angle_alpha   90.00
_cell.angle_beta   90.00
_cell.angle_gamma   90.00
#
_symmetry.space_group_name_H-M   'P 1'
#
loop_
_entity.id
_entity.type
_entity.pdbx_description
1 polymer ?
#
loop_
_entity_poly.entity_id
_entity_poly.type
_entity_poly.pdbx_seq_one_letter_code
_entity_poly.pdbx_strand_id
1 'polypeptide(L)'
;MAGGAALVSLLATRASAAADFPNRPLSILVPANPGGGWDQLARLMQQVIARNHLAPTPIDVFNKGGAGGAIGLADLVTRKHDDPYTIMAAGSVLLGSTISQNSPFRASDSRPLARLIVENLVVAVPSNSPLRTINDLLDAYRADPGSFTWCGGSAGGVDHILIGLITEACGVAAERMRYVAYSGGGEASAAIMGGQVTAAVAGYGEWRGLAESGHIRILASSAPQRFGDGTIPTLRDAGLDIVLQNWRGVFAAPGASAEGIAWWANLIRTMRNTRDWQEMLANKGWEDGYLEADAFAAFIRAEEMTTETTLARVGIGGTAGGNSPLGPWGMPKVIAGLAVVAAVGVAMEYRSGISVGPAGLEDDDEGGGDLPVWSRFLAGAAIIPLYLLALSLVGFLIATPVFVVSICLLMKSRTLKWDVLAALVLTGLVWLLFTRVLNIFLP
;
A
#
# COMPACT_ATOMS: atom_id res chain seq x y z
N MET A 1 7.11 67.16 -57.32
CA MET A 1 7.23 66.93 -55.86
C MET A 1 5.97 66.24 -55.38
N ALA A 2 6.04 64.93 -55.13
CA ALA A 2 4.99 64.17 -54.45
C ALA A 2 5.71 63.07 -53.66
N GLY A 3 5.76 63.24 -52.34
CA GLY A 3 6.54 62.39 -51.43
C GLY A 3 5.83 61.06 -51.17
N GLY A 4 6.55 59.96 -51.41
CA GLY A 4 6.14 58.62 -50.97
C GLY A 4 6.56 58.40 -49.51
N ALA A 5 5.57 58.20 -48.63
CA ALA A 5 5.80 57.70 -47.28
C ALA A 5 5.66 56.18 -47.29
N ALA A 6 6.79 55.47 -47.25
CA ALA A 6 6.81 54.03 -47.05
C ALA A 6 6.58 53.72 -45.55
N LEU A 7 5.41 53.15 -45.25
CA LEU A 7 5.06 52.69 -43.91
C LEU A 7 5.76 51.34 -43.66
N VAL A 8 6.86 51.35 -42.91
CA VAL A 8 7.55 50.13 -42.47
C VAL A 8 6.77 49.55 -41.28
N SER A 9 5.96 48.51 -41.53
CA SER A 9 5.32 47.72 -40.47
C SER A 9 6.39 46.96 -39.69
N LEU A 10 6.71 47.47 -38.50
CA LEU A 10 7.52 46.78 -37.50
C LEU A 10 6.70 45.60 -36.93
N LEU A 11 6.84 44.42 -37.52
CA LEU A 11 6.40 43.16 -36.93
C LEU A 11 7.23 42.91 -35.67
N ALA A 12 6.74 43.39 -34.53
CA ALA A 12 7.27 43.02 -33.23
C ALA A 12 7.00 41.53 -33.01
N THR A 13 7.97 40.68 -33.34
CA THR A 13 8.07 39.33 -32.81
C THR A 13 8.17 39.44 -31.29
N ARG A 14 7.02 39.33 -30.60
CA ARG A 14 7.01 39.00 -29.18
C ARG A 14 7.61 37.61 -29.06
N ALA A 15 8.91 37.54 -28.78
CA ALA A 15 9.50 36.38 -28.15
C ALA A 15 8.70 36.17 -26.86
N SER A 16 7.86 35.13 -26.84
CA SER A 16 7.31 34.62 -25.59
C SER A 16 8.53 34.24 -24.76
N ALA A 17 8.88 35.05 -23.76
CA ALA A 17 9.78 34.60 -22.72
C ALA A 17 9.14 33.32 -22.18
N ALA A 18 9.77 32.16 -22.44
CA ALA A 18 9.43 30.96 -21.72
C ALA A 18 9.51 31.35 -20.24
N ALA A 19 8.41 31.21 -19.50
CA ALA A 19 8.45 31.57 -18.09
C ALA A 19 9.44 30.61 -17.41
N ASP A 20 10.53 31.15 -16.86
CA ASP A 20 11.59 30.35 -16.23
C ASP A 20 10.99 29.35 -15.24
N PHE A 21 11.22 28.05 -15.45
CA PHE A 21 10.81 27.02 -14.50
C PHE A 21 11.81 26.98 -13.33
N PRO A 22 11.35 26.91 -12.06
CA PRO A 22 9.96 26.94 -11.59
C PRO A 22 9.48 28.37 -11.33
N ASN A 23 8.24 28.68 -11.74
CA ASN A 23 7.60 29.99 -11.54
C ASN A 23 6.48 29.99 -10.48
N ARG A 24 6.25 28.84 -9.83
CA ARG A 24 5.30 28.65 -8.73
C ARG A 24 5.86 27.65 -7.71
N PRO A 25 5.26 27.51 -6.51
CA PRO A 25 5.69 26.51 -5.55
C PRO A 25 5.69 25.10 -6.13
N LEU A 26 6.68 24.33 -5.70
CA LEU A 26 6.89 22.93 -6.04
C LEU A 26 6.28 22.04 -4.95
N SER A 27 6.09 20.76 -5.24
CA SER A 27 5.52 19.84 -4.25
C SER A 27 6.18 18.46 -4.26
N ILE A 28 6.30 17.88 -3.07
CA ILE A 28 6.68 16.48 -2.85
C ILE A 28 5.46 15.74 -2.30
N LEU A 29 4.88 14.88 -3.14
CA LEU A 29 3.85 13.92 -2.76
C LEU A 29 4.48 12.78 -1.96
N VAL A 30 3.92 12.49 -0.79
CA VAL A 30 4.30 11.33 0.03
C VAL A 30 3.13 10.35 0.05
N PRO A 31 3.25 9.15 -0.55
CA PRO A 31 2.17 8.19 -0.65
C PRO A 31 2.01 7.35 0.65
N ALA A 32 2.17 7.98 1.81
CA ALA A 32 2.06 7.36 3.13
C ALA A 32 1.58 8.38 4.18
N ASN A 33 1.21 7.89 5.36
CA ASN A 33 0.83 8.74 6.49
C ASN A 33 2.06 9.52 7.04
N PRO A 34 1.84 10.68 7.69
CA PRO A 34 2.92 11.44 8.32
C PRO A 34 3.75 10.61 9.32
N GLY A 35 5.05 10.90 9.41
CA GLY A 35 5.98 10.25 10.34
C GLY A 35 6.66 8.96 9.84
N GLY A 36 6.15 8.34 8.77
CA GLY A 36 6.82 7.20 8.13
C GLY A 36 8.10 7.59 7.38
N GLY A 37 8.94 6.61 7.03
CA GLY A 37 10.25 6.88 6.41
C GLY A 37 10.21 7.68 5.09
N TRP A 38 9.15 7.55 4.27
CA TRP A 38 8.97 8.39 3.07
C TRP A 38 8.67 9.86 3.39
N ASP A 39 7.89 10.10 4.44
CA ASP A 39 7.58 11.45 4.94
C ASP A 39 8.84 12.09 5.53
N GLN A 40 9.61 11.33 6.31
CA GLN A 40 10.89 11.78 6.83
C GLN A 40 11.86 12.15 5.70
N LEU A 41 11.99 11.31 4.67
CA LEU A 41 12.82 11.62 3.50
C LEU A 41 12.38 12.94 2.85
N ALA A 42 11.09 13.09 2.52
CA ALA A 42 10.57 14.27 1.84
C ALA A 42 10.79 15.57 2.64
N ARG A 43 10.55 15.53 3.95
CA ARG A 43 10.75 16.70 4.84
C ARG A 43 12.21 17.04 5.03
N LEU A 44 13.10 16.05 5.09
CA LEU A 44 14.54 16.28 5.16
C LEU A 44 15.07 16.90 3.86
N MET A 45 14.61 16.41 2.70
CA MET A 45 14.91 17.04 1.42
C MET A 45 14.46 18.50 1.40
N GLN A 46 13.20 18.76 1.75
CA GLN A 46 12.64 20.11 1.86
C GLN A 46 13.50 21.02 2.76
N GLN A 47 13.88 20.52 3.94
CA GLN A 47 14.69 21.25 4.91
C GLN A 47 16.09 21.59 4.39
N VAL A 48 16.79 20.62 3.76
CA VAL A 48 18.14 20.84 3.21
C VAL A 48 18.08 21.84 2.05
N ILE A 49 17.11 21.67 1.14
CA ILE A 49 16.91 22.59 0.00
C ILE A 49 16.64 24.01 0.48
N ALA A 50 15.77 24.18 1.48
CA ALA A 50 15.44 25.49 2.04
C ALA A 50 16.63 26.14 2.74
N ARG A 51 17.35 25.41 3.59
CA ARG A 51 18.53 25.92 4.34
C ARG A 51 19.67 26.37 3.43
N ASN A 52 19.85 25.68 2.31
CA ASN A 52 20.92 25.96 1.36
C ASN A 52 20.44 26.87 0.21
N HIS A 53 19.20 27.39 0.27
CA HIS A 53 18.62 28.26 -0.75
C HIS A 53 18.71 27.70 -2.18
N LEU A 54 18.52 26.38 -2.34
CA LEU A 54 18.76 25.69 -3.61
C LEU A 54 17.61 25.80 -4.61
N ALA A 55 16.42 26.24 -4.15
CA ALA A 55 15.24 26.42 -4.99
C ALA A 55 14.76 27.88 -4.91
N PRO A 56 14.34 28.49 -6.04
CA PRO A 56 13.87 29.88 -6.08
C PRO A 56 12.43 30.01 -5.57
N THR A 57 11.67 28.91 -5.50
CA THR A 57 10.31 28.85 -4.97
C THR A 57 10.23 27.86 -3.81
N PRO A 58 9.24 28.01 -2.90
CA PRO A 58 9.02 27.04 -1.83
C PRO A 58 8.70 25.65 -2.37
N ILE A 59 9.08 24.62 -1.61
CA ILE A 59 8.70 23.23 -1.85
C ILE A 59 7.77 22.81 -0.71
N ASP A 60 6.56 22.38 -1.03
CA ASP A 60 5.58 21.87 -0.06
C ASP A 60 5.62 20.34 0.01
N VAL A 61 5.41 19.77 1.19
CA VAL A 61 5.29 18.31 1.38
C VAL A 61 3.87 17.98 1.81
N PHE A 62 3.21 17.08 1.08
CA PHE A 62 1.85 16.64 1.42
C PHE A 62 1.69 15.14 1.31
N ASN A 63 0.85 14.58 2.18
CA ASN A 63 0.66 13.15 2.34
C ASN A 63 -0.63 12.67 1.65
N LYS A 64 -0.57 11.52 1.00
CA LYS A 64 -1.72 10.80 0.42
C LYS A 64 -1.52 9.30 0.61
N GLY A 65 -1.76 8.85 1.83
CA GLY A 65 -1.55 7.46 2.24
C GLY A 65 -2.61 6.48 1.73
N GLY A 66 -2.32 5.19 1.97
CA GLY A 66 -3.23 4.07 1.73
C GLY A 66 -2.68 3.03 0.74
N ALA A 67 -3.06 1.77 0.94
CA ALA A 67 -2.69 0.63 0.09
C ALA A 67 -1.17 0.50 -0.19
N GLY A 68 -0.32 0.77 0.82
CA GLY A 68 1.14 0.75 0.68
C GLY A 68 1.68 1.74 -0.37
N GLY A 69 0.93 2.81 -0.63
CA GLY A 69 1.29 3.87 -1.57
C GLY A 69 0.68 3.75 -2.97
N ALA A 70 -0.06 2.68 -3.25
CA ALA A 70 -0.71 2.51 -4.55
C ALA A 70 -1.68 3.66 -4.89
N ILE A 71 -2.35 4.26 -3.89
CA ILE A 71 -3.25 5.41 -4.09
C ILE A 71 -2.47 6.66 -4.56
N GLY A 72 -1.31 6.93 -3.95
CA GLY A 72 -0.48 8.06 -4.33
C GLY A 72 0.20 7.86 -5.69
N LEU A 73 0.65 6.64 -5.98
CA LEU A 73 1.18 6.29 -7.30
C LEU A 73 0.13 6.47 -8.40
N ALA A 74 -1.10 5.98 -8.19
CA ALA A 74 -2.18 6.16 -9.14
C ALA A 74 -2.48 7.65 -9.39
N ASP A 75 -2.47 8.49 -8.35
CA ASP A 75 -2.65 9.94 -8.49
C ASP A 75 -1.53 10.60 -9.30
N LEU A 76 -0.27 10.19 -9.07
CA LEU A 76 0.90 10.68 -9.80
C LEU A 76 0.81 10.32 -11.30
N VAL A 77 0.52 9.05 -11.61
CA VAL A 77 0.48 8.54 -12.99
C VAL A 77 -0.72 9.03 -13.76
N THR A 78 -1.87 9.24 -13.11
CA THR A 78 -3.11 9.58 -13.83
C THR A 78 -3.43 11.08 -13.77
N ARG A 79 -3.68 11.62 -12.58
CA ARG A 79 -4.19 13.00 -12.42
C ARG A 79 -3.10 14.03 -12.56
N LYS A 80 -1.88 13.67 -12.18
CA LYS A 80 -0.69 14.51 -12.28
C LYS A 80 0.20 14.14 -13.47
N HIS A 81 -0.32 13.37 -14.43
CA HIS A 81 0.45 12.80 -15.55
C HIS A 81 1.42 13.82 -16.18
N ASP A 82 0.94 15.03 -16.49
CA ASP A 82 1.72 16.09 -17.14
C ASP A 82 2.25 17.17 -16.18
N ASP A 83 2.22 16.97 -14.87
CA ASP A 83 2.60 17.98 -13.87
C ASP A 83 4.12 17.97 -13.59
N PRO A 84 4.90 18.96 -14.05
CA PRO A 84 6.34 19.03 -13.76
C PRO A 84 6.64 19.57 -12.35
N TYR A 85 5.65 20.08 -11.62
CA TYR A 85 5.87 20.71 -10.31
C TYR A 85 5.77 19.74 -9.13
N THR A 86 5.27 18.52 -9.37
CA THR A 86 5.15 17.50 -8.33
C THR A 86 6.10 16.34 -8.59
N ILE A 87 6.90 16.00 -7.58
CA ILE A 87 7.57 14.69 -7.49
C ILE A 87 6.97 13.88 -6.35
N MET A 88 7.18 12.57 -6.35
CA MET A 88 6.75 11.66 -5.30
C MET A 88 7.95 11.04 -4.61
N ALA A 89 7.99 11.06 -3.28
CA ALA A 89 8.99 10.36 -2.48
C ALA A 89 8.46 8.97 -2.09
N ALA A 90 9.10 7.91 -2.58
CA ALA A 90 8.68 6.52 -2.36
C ALA A 90 9.90 5.58 -2.29
N GLY A 91 9.68 4.28 -2.14
CA GLY A 91 10.75 3.30 -1.92
C GLY A 91 10.32 1.86 -2.12
N SER A 92 11.11 0.92 -1.61
CA SER A 92 10.91 -0.54 -1.76
C SER A 92 9.50 -1.01 -1.38
N VAL A 93 8.89 -0.40 -0.36
CA VAL A 93 7.52 -0.73 0.08
C VAL A 93 6.49 -0.54 -1.04
N LEU A 94 6.65 0.46 -1.91
CA LEU A 94 5.72 0.71 -3.02
C LEU A 94 5.70 -0.46 -4.01
N LEU A 95 6.88 -1.01 -4.33
CA LEU A 95 6.99 -2.14 -5.26
C LEU A 95 6.27 -3.35 -4.69
N GLY A 96 6.63 -3.73 -3.47
CA GLY A 96 6.05 -4.91 -2.84
C GLY A 96 4.54 -4.79 -2.62
N SER A 97 4.07 -3.63 -2.13
CA SER A 97 2.65 -3.40 -1.91
C SER A 97 1.84 -3.32 -3.21
N THR A 98 2.37 -2.73 -4.29
CA THR A 98 1.65 -2.67 -5.58
C THR A 98 1.54 -4.06 -6.22
N ILE A 99 2.59 -4.87 -6.14
CA ILE A 99 2.59 -6.25 -6.62
C ILE A 99 1.64 -7.11 -5.78
N SER A 100 1.78 -7.10 -4.45
CA SER A 100 1.02 -7.98 -3.57
C SER A 100 -0.49 -7.72 -3.59
N GLN A 101 -0.89 -6.48 -3.85
CA GLN A 101 -2.30 -6.06 -3.96
C GLN A 101 -2.83 -6.08 -5.40
N ASN A 102 -2.03 -6.56 -6.37
CA ASN A 102 -2.40 -6.56 -7.79
C ASN A 102 -2.85 -5.18 -8.30
N SER A 103 -2.11 -4.12 -7.92
CA SER A 103 -2.40 -2.76 -8.37
C SER A 103 -2.32 -2.65 -9.90
N PRO A 104 -3.16 -1.84 -10.55
CA PRO A 104 -3.07 -1.59 -12.00
C PRO A 104 -1.87 -0.73 -12.39
N PHE A 105 -1.19 -0.11 -11.42
CA PHE A 105 0.00 0.70 -11.65
C PHE A 105 1.21 0.11 -10.91
N ARG A 106 2.38 0.28 -11.52
CA ARG A 106 3.70 -0.10 -11.02
C ARG A 106 4.57 1.15 -10.87
N ALA A 107 5.63 1.06 -10.07
CA ALA A 107 6.54 2.20 -9.91
C ALA A 107 7.21 2.55 -11.25
N SER A 108 7.44 1.54 -12.10
CA SER A 108 7.91 1.70 -13.48
C SER A 108 6.97 2.44 -14.43
N ASP A 109 5.69 2.65 -14.07
CA ASP A 109 4.75 3.50 -14.84
C ASP A 109 4.93 5.01 -14.56
N SER A 110 5.75 5.35 -13.56
CA SER A 110 6.19 6.72 -13.29
C SER A 110 7.58 6.95 -13.90
N ARG A 111 8.15 8.15 -13.69
CA ARG A 111 9.51 8.47 -14.15
C ARG A 111 10.50 8.51 -12.98
N PRO A 112 11.33 7.47 -12.76
CA PRO A 112 12.34 7.48 -11.70
C PRO A 112 13.36 8.61 -11.91
N LEU A 113 13.57 9.45 -10.89
CA LEU A 113 14.50 10.58 -10.96
C LEU A 113 15.82 10.28 -10.25
N ALA A 114 15.74 9.77 -9.02
CA ALA A 114 16.92 9.37 -8.27
C ALA A 114 16.56 8.42 -7.15
N ARG A 115 17.41 7.41 -6.93
CA ARG A 115 17.51 6.74 -5.62
C ARG A 115 18.37 7.63 -4.75
N LEU A 116 18.00 7.82 -3.48
CA LEU A 116 18.69 8.76 -2.59
C LEU A 116 19.42 8.04 -1.45
N ILE A 117 18.76 7.05 -0.86
CA ILE A 117 19.26 6.39 0.33
C ILE A 117 19.10 4.88 0.26
N VAL A 118 19.94 4.21 1.03
CA VAL A 118 19.75 2.83 1.48
C VAL A 118 19.76 2.82 2.99
N GLU A 119 18.97 1.94 3.59
CA GLU A 119 19.03 1.65 5.01
C GLU A 119 18.94 0.15 5.24
N ASN A 120 19.67 -0.30 6.26
CA ASN A 120 19.59 -1.67 6.74
C ASN A 120 18.34 -1.85 7.59
N LEU A 121 17.69 -3.01 7.47
CA LEU A 121 16.59 -3.39 8.34
C LEU A 121 17.14 -4.15 9.55
N VAL A 122 16.45 -4.05 10.68
CA VAL A 122 16.79 -4.75 11.92
C VAL A 122 15.62 -5.60 12.39
N VAL A 123 15.93 -6.79 12.87
CA VAL A 123 15.00 -7.67 13.57
C VAL A 123 15.11 -7.36 15.06
N ALA A 124 13.99 -7.05 15.71
CA ALA A 124 13.97 -6.70 17.11
C ALA A 124 12.86 -7.41 17.87
N VAL A 125 13.01 -7.45 19.20
CA VAL A 125 12.02 -7.94 20.16
C VAL A 125 11.78 -6.91 21.26
N PRO A 126 10.66 -6.97 22.00
CA PRO A 126 10.45 -6.14 23.18
C PRO A 126 11.59 -6.30 24.19
N SER A 127 11.91 -5.25 24.95
CA SER A 127 13.03 -5.27 25.93
C SER A 127 12.91 -6.37 26.98
N ASN A 128 11.68 -6.67 27.42
CA ASN A 128 11.36 -7.72 28.38
C ASN A 128 11.30 -9.13 27.76
N SER A 129 11.50 -9.28 26.44
CA SER A 129 11.49 -10.57 25.77
C SER A 129 12.58 -11.50 26.33
N PRO A 130 12.27 -12.80 26.54
CA PRO A 130 13.28 -13.78 26.92
C PRO A 130 14.27 -14.06 25.78
N LEU A 131 13.93 -13.72 24.53
CA LEU A 131 14.79 -13.90 23.36
C LEU A 131 15.94 -12.88 23.40
N ARG A 132 17.19 -13.37 23.37
CA ARG A 132 18.40 -12.54 23.49
C ARG A 132 19.22 -12.53 22.21
N THR A 133 19.13 -13.59 21.42
CA THR A 133 19.82 -13.73 20.14
C THR A 133 18.84 -14.00 19.01
N ILE A 134 19.28 -13.78 17.77
CA ILE A 134 18.51 -14.20 16.61
C ILE A 134 18.29 -15.71 16.61
N ASN A 135 19.26 -16.53 17.01
CA ASN A 135 19.08 -17.99 17.09
C ASN A 135 17.98 -18.38 18.09
N ASP A 136 17.89 -17.72 19.25
CA ASP A 136 16.81 -17.95 20.21
C ASP A 136 15.43 -17.70 19.55
N LEU A 137 15.34 -16.63 18.77
CA LEU A 137 14.13 -16.29 18.03
C LEU A 137 13.82 -17.37 16.98
N LEU A 138 14.80 -17.80 16.19
CA LEU A 138 14.58 -18.77 15.11
C LEU A 138 14.17 -20.13 15.70
N ASP A 139 14.81 -20.58 16.78
CA ASP A 139 14.51 -21.84 17.44
C ASP A 139 13.12 -21.82 18.09
N ALA A 140 12.78 -20.74 18.81
CA ALA A 140 11.46 -20.56 19.40
C ALA A 140 10.37 -20.46 18.32
N TYR A 141 10.65 -19.76 17.21
CA TYR A 141 9.70 -19.64 16.11
C TYR A 141 9.49 -20.98 15.41
N ARG A 142 10.53 -21.78 15.16
CA ARG A 142 10.38 -23.13 14.58
C ARG A 142 9.56 -24.06 15.47
N ALA A 143 9.73 -23.98 16.79
CA ALA A 143 9.02 -24.82 17.75
C ALA A 143 7.52 -24.52 17.78
N ASP A 144 7.13 -23.24 17.81
CA ASP A 144 5.73 -22.84 17.79
C ASP A 144 5.49 -21.54 16.99
N PRO A 145 5.40 -21.63 15.64
CA PRO A 145 5.10 -20.48 14.79
C PRO A 145 3.80 -19.77 15.15
N GLY A 146 2.82 -20.48 15.70
CA GLY A 146 1.50 -19.94 16.03
C GLY A 146 1.53 -18.98 17.23
N SER A 147 2.51 -19.14 18.12
CA SER A 147 2.73 -18.23 19.26
C SER A 147 3.36 -16.89 18.87
N PHE A 148 3.99 -16.81 17.69
CA PHE A 148 4.64 -15.59 17.23
C PHE A 148 3.66 -14.68 16.52
N THR A 149 3.66 -13.42 16.92
CA THR A 149 3.08 -12.34 16.14
C THR A 149 4.19 -11.41 15.69
N TRP A 150 4.30 -11.21 14.38
CA TRP A 150 5.26 -10.33 13.75
C TRP A 150 4.61 -9.00 13.39
N CYS A 151 5.37 -7.91 13.40
CA CYS A 151 4.94 -6.69 12.74
C CYS A 151 6.07 -5.93 12.04
N GLY A 152 5.64 -4.91 11.29
CA GLY A 152 6.48 -3.97 10.57
C GLY A 152 5.58 -2.98 9.84
N GLY A 153 6.08 -2.40 8.75
CA GLY A 153 5.33 -1.53 7.86
C GLY A 153 4.19 -2.22 7.10
N SER A 154 3.79 -1.58 5.99
CA SER A 154 2.60 -2.00 5.24
C SER A 154 2.70 -3.44 4.71
N ALA A 155 1.54 -4.08 4.54
CA ALA A 155 1.46 -5.41 3.95
C ALA A 155 2.10 -5.41 2.54
N GLY A 156 2.89 -6.45 2.29
CA GLY A 156 3.69 -6.58 1.06
C GLY A 156 4.94 -5.70 1.03
N GLY A 157 5.13 -4.83 2.02
CA GLY A 157 6.32 -4.00 2.12
C GLY A 157 7.58 -4.78 2.47
N VAL A 158 8.72 -4.09 2.42
CA VAL A 158 10.06 -4.67 2.64
C VAL A 158 10.20 -5.37 3.99
N ASP A 159 9.55 -4.87 5.05
CA ASP A 159 9.57 -5.50 6.38
C ASP A 159 8.87 -6.85 6.37
N HIS A 160 7.70 -6.92 5.72
CA HIS A 160 6.93 -8.15 5.54
C HIS A 160 7.71 -9.17 4.69
N ILE A 161 8.36 -8.69 3.62
CA ILE A 161 9.24 -9.51 2.78
C ILE A 161 10.42 -10.07 3.58
N LEU A 162 11.08 -9.24 4.41
CA LEU A 162 12.21 -9.72 5.22
C LEU A 162 11.77 -10.81 6.19
N ILE A 163 10.63 -10.62 6.85
CA ILE A 163 10.10 -11.64 7.75
C ILE A 163 9.77 -12.90 6.96
N GLY A 164 9.12 -12.79 5.80
CA GLY A 164 8.87 -13.92 4.91
C GLY A 164 10.13 -14.70 4.53
N LEU A 165 11.22 -14.01 4.20
CA LEU A 165 12.52 -14.62 3.92
C LEU A 165 13.12 -15.33 5.14
N ILE A 166 13.00 -14.73 6.34
CA ILE A 166 13.49 -15.32 7.59
C ILE A 166 12.70 -16.58 7.94
N THR A 167 11.37 -16.53 7.83
CA THR A 167 10.49 -17.66 8.16
C THR A 167 10.64 -18.81 7.16
N GLU A 168 10.76 -18.51 5.87
CA GLU A 168 11.09 -19.47 4.81
C GLU A 168 12.43 -20.16 5.10
N ALA A 169 13.48 -19.39 5.39
CA ALA A 169 14.80 -19.93 5.70
C ALA A 169 14.84 -20.75 7.01
N CYS A 170 13.85 -20.57 7.88
CA CYS A 170 13.64 -21.43 9.05
C CYS A 170 12.90 -22.74 8.75
N GLY A 171 12.44 -22.96 7.52
CA GLY A 171 11.63 -24.10 7.14
C GLY A 171 10.17 -24.00 7.61
N VAL A 172 9.70 -22.79 7.95
CA VAL A 172 8.31 -22.55 8.35
C VAL A 172 7.54 -22.03 7.14
N ALA A 173 6.44 -22.70 6.81
CA ALA A 173 5.58 -22.29 5.71
C ALA A 173 4.99 -20.89 5.94
N ALA A 174 4.95 -20.08 4.89
CA ALA A 174 4.53 -18.68 4.93
C ALA A 174 3.13 -18.48 5.54
N GLU A 175 2.22 -19.43 5.35
CA GLU A 175 0.84 -19.38 5.84
C GLU A 175 0.76 -19.43 7.37
N ARG A 176 1.83 -19.86 8.03
CA ARG A 176 1.93 -19.88 9.50
C ARG A 176 2.47 -18.57 10.07
N MET A 177 2.92 -17.65 9.23
CA MET A 177 3.38 -16.33 9.64
C MET A 177 2.19 -15.44 9.99
N ARG A 178 2.08 -15.06 11.27
CA ARG A 178 1.10 -14.06 11.72
C ARG A 178 1.72 -12.68 11.63
N TYR A 179 1.46 -11.97 10.54
CA TYR A 179 1.96 -10.61 10.34
C TYR A 179 0.87 -9.57 10.60
N VAL A 180 1.16 -8.59 11.45
CA VAL A 180 0.35 -7.40 11.69
C VAL A 180 0.97 -6.24 10.93
N ALA A 181 0.30 -5.82 9.86
CA ALA A 181 0.73 -4.70 9.03
C ALA A 181 0.32 -3.37 9.67
N TYR A 182 1.25 -2.43 9.75
CA TYR A 182 0.98 -1.06 10.18
C TYR A 182 1.14 -0.06 9.05
N SER A 183 0.47 1.09 9.19
CA SER A 183 0.49 2.14 8.15
C SER A 183 1.78 2.96 8.15
N GLY A 184 2.65 2.78 9.15
CA GLY A 184 3.97 3.40 9.25
C GLY A 184 4.72 3.01 10.52
N GLY A 185 5.99 3.42 10.61
CA GLY A 185 6.91 3.04 11.68
C GLY A 185 6.47 3.45 13.10
N GLY A 186 5.66 4.49 13.25
CA GLY A 186 5.15 4.94 14.55
C GLY A 186 4.23 3.93 15.24
N GLU A 187 3.26 3.37 14.51
CA GLU A 187 2.34 2.35 15.05
C GLU A 187 3.07 1.04 15.35
N ALA A 188 3.97 0.61 14.45
CA ALA A 188 4.79 -0.58 14.66
C ALA A 188 5.72 -0.43 15.89
N SER A 189 6.30 0.76 16.08
CA SER A 189 7.12 1.09 17.26
C SER A 189 6.32 0.99 18.55
N ALA A 190 5.09 1.54 18.57
CA ALA A 190 4.21 1.43 19.74
C ALA A 190 3.85 -0.02 20.05
N ALA A 191 3.57 -0.83 19.02
CA ALA A 191 3.22 -2.24 19.17
C ALA A 191 4.35 -3.08 19.80
N ILE A 192 5.59 -2.92 19.32
CA ILE A 192 6.74 -3.65 19.87
C ILE A 192 7.12 -3.15 21.28
N MET A 193 7.07 -1.84 21.53
CA MET A 193 7.34 -1.29 22.86
C MET A 193 6.30 -1.74 23.89
N GLY A 194 5.03 -1.84 23.48
CA GLY A 194 3.94 -2.32 24.31
C GLY A 194 3.89 -3.84 24.48
N GLY A 195 4.79 -4.59 23.84
CA GLY A 195 4.80 -6.06 23.89
C GLY A 195 3.57 -6.71 23.24
N GLN A 196 2.91 -6.02 22.31
CA GLN A 196 1.74 -6.55 21.58
C GLN A 196 2.14 -7.58 20.51
N VAL A 197 3.42 -7.58 20.13
CA VAL A 197 4.03 -8.46 19.14
C VAL A 197 5.26 -9.14 19.73
N THR A 198 5.58 -10.33 19.23
CA THR A 198 6.71 -11.13 19.72
C THR A 198 8.03 -10.61 19.15
N ALA A 199 8.03 -10.25 17.87
CA ALA A 199 9.17 -9.74 17.13
C ALA A 199 8.70 -8.81 16.02
N ALA A 200 9.59 -7.94 15.56
CA ALA A 200 9.26 -6.99 14.51
C ALA A 200 10.48 -6.64 13.66
N VAL A 201 10.22 -6.11 12.47
CA VAL A 201 11.22 -5.59 11.53
C VAL A 201 10.93 -4.13 11.21
N ALA A 202 11.96 -3.31 11.20
CA ALA A 202 11.93 -1.94 10.66
C ALA A 202 13.33 -1.48 10.24
N GLY A 203 13.42 -0.29 9.63
CA GLY A 203 14.68 0.37 9.33
C GLY A 203 15.48 0.74 10.60
N TYR A 204 16.80 0.51 10.57
CA TYR A 204 17.67 0.81 11.71
C TYR A 204 17.57 2.26 12.18
N GLY A 205 17.50 3.21 11.26
CA GLY A 205 17.39 4.63 11.58
C GLY A 205 16.15 4.99 12.39
N GLU A 206 15.06 4.23 12.25
CA GLU A 206 13.81 4.41 12.98
C GLU A 206 13.91 3.85 14.41
N TRP A 207 14.66 2.76 14.61
CA TRP A 207 14.68 2.00 15.86
C TRP A 207 15.97 2.10 16.68
N ARG A 208 17.03 2.71 16.15
CA ARG A 208 18.30 2.92 16.87
C ARG A 208 18.05 3.59 18.23
N GLY A 209 17.31 4.70 18.26
CA GLY A 209 17.02 5.41 19.51
C GLY A 209 16.17 4.61 20.50
N LEU A 210 15.26 3.77 20.01
CA LEU A 210 14.45 2.88 20.86
C LEU A 210 15.30 1.77 21.48
N ALA A 211 16.27 1.24 20.73
CA ALA A 211 17.21 0.25 21.21
C ALA A 211 18.21 0.86 22.23
N GLU A 212 18.77 2.04 21.93
CA GLU A 212 19.68 2.77 22.83
C GLU A 212 19.01 3.18 24.14
N SER A 213 17.72 3.54 24.10
CA SER A 213 16.92 3.84 25.30
C SER A 213 16.40 2.59 26.03
N GLY A 214 16.70 1.39 25.54
CA GLY A 214 16.38 0.12 26.20
C GLY A 214 14.92 -0.32 26.09
N HIS A 215 14.12 0.28 25.21
CA HIS A 215 12.71 -0.09 25.02
C HIS A 215 12.54 -1.37 24.19
N ILE A 216 13.49 -1.65 23.30
CA ILE A 216 13.55 -2.85 22.45
C ILE A 216 14.96 -3.43 22.44
N ARG A 217 15.11 -4.66 21.96
CA ARG A 217 16.40 -5.31 21.71
C ARG A 217 16.51 -5.68 20.24
N ILE A 218 17.52 -5.13 19.55
CA ILE A 218 17.90 -5.56 18.20
C ILE A 218 18.64 -6.90 18.31
N LEU A 219 18.19 -7.90 17.55
CA LEU A 219 18.74 -9.25 17.54
C LEU A 219 19.66 -9.52 16.35
N ALA A 220 19.35 -8.95 15.19
CA ALA A 220 20.14 -9.06 13.97
C ALA A 220 19.74 -7.98 12.95
N SER A 221 20.52 -7.86 11.89
CA SER A 221 20.21 -7.03 10.72
C SER A 221 20.33 -7.77 9.40
N SER A 222 19.57 -7.34 8.41
CA SER A 222 19.68 -7.77 7.01
C SER A 222 20.80 -7.08 6.22
N ALA A 223 21.69 -6.35 6.89
CA ALA A 223 22.86 -5.71 6.29
C ALA A 223 23.83 -6.75 5.68
N PRO A 224 24.58 -6.37 4.63
CA PRO A 224 25.61 -7.24 4.05
C PRO A 224 26.77 -7.52 5.00
N GLN A 225 26.99 -6.62 5.97
CA GLN A 225 28.09 -6.64 6.95
C GLN A 225 27.59 -6.07 8.29
N ARG A 226 28.28 -6.38 9.40
CA ARG A 226 27.98 -5.78 10.71
C ARG A 226 28.17 -4.26 10.70
N PHE A 227 27.36 -3.54 11.46
CA PHE A 227 27.45 -2.09 11.65
C PHE A 227 27.11 -1.73 13.12
N GLY A 228 27.06 -0.44 13.44
CA GLY A 228 26.91 0.02 14.83
C GLY A 228 28.14 -0.38 15.64
N ASP A 229 29.31 0.10 15.20
CA ASP A 229 30.62 -0.24 15.75
C ASP A 229 30.97 -1.74 15.73
N GLY A 230 30.32 -2.50 14.83
CA GLY A 230 30.51 -3.95 14.65
C GLY A 230 29.75 -4.82 15.65
N THR A 231 28.88 -4.23 16.46
CA THR A 231 28.16 -4.92 17.54
C THR A 231 26.88 -5.61 17.08
N ILE A 232 26.23 -5.09 16.04
CA ILE A 232 24.96 -5.65 15.54
C ILE A 232 25.27 -6.82 14.59
N PRO A 233 24.89 -8.06 14.93
CA PRO A 233 25.10 -9.20 14.06
C PRO A 233 24.20 -9.12 12.81
N THR A 234 24.65 -9.72 11.73
CA THR A 234 23.87 -9.88 10.50
C THR A 234 23.05 -11.17 10.53
N LEU A 235 22.05 -11.29 9.66
CA LEU A 235 21.36 -12.57 9.43
C LEU A 235 22.32 -13.65 8.89
N ARG A 236 23.34 -13.24 8.14
CA ARG A 236 24.43 -14.13 7.67
C ARG A 236 25.27 -14.69 8.79
N ASP A 237 25.53 -13.92 9.85
CA ASP A 237 26.21 -14.40 11.06
C ASP A 237 25.41 -15.54 11.75
N ALA A 238 24.10 -15.59 11.53
CA ALA A 238 23.20 -16.64 12.03
C ALA A 238 22.97 -17.78 11.02
N GLY A 239 23.73 -17.81 9.91
CA GLY A 239 23.61 -18.84 8.88
C GLY A 239 22.44 -18.65 7.91
N LEU A 240 21.77 -17.49 7.93
CA LEU A 240 20.73 -17.15 6.95
C LEU A 240 21.36 -16.28 5.85
N ASP A 241 21.48 -16.80 4.62
CA ASP A 241 21.97 -16.00 3.48
C ASP A 241 20.89 -15.04 2.97
N ILE A 242 20.60 -14.04 3.79
CA ILE A 242 19.59 -13.02 3.56
C ILE A 242 20.26 -11.66 3.66
N VAL A 243 20.26 -10.93 2.55
CA VAL A 243 20.58 -9.50 2.50
C VAL A 243 19.41 -8.80 1.85
N LEU A 244 18.84 -7.83 2.56
CA LEU A 244 17.75 -7.02 2.07
C LEU A 244 17.87 -5.64 2.68
N GLN A 245 18.05 -4.63 1.86
CA GLN A 245 18.10 -3.25 2.32
C GLN A 245 16.88 -2.51 1.81
N ASN A 246 16.37 -1.59 2.62
CA ASN A 246 15.30 -0.71 2.20
C ASN A 246 15.90 0.50 1.50
N TRP A 247 15.35 0.89 0.37
CA TRP A 247 15.80 2.06 -0.37
C TRP A 247 14.65 3.04 -0.55
N ARG A 248 15.01 4.32 -0.67
CA ARG A 248 14.05 5.39 -0.96
C ARG A 248 14.60 6.32 -2.03
N GLY A 249 13.71 6.85 -2.84
CA GLY A 249 14.01 7.70 -3.96
C GLY A 249 12.83 8.57 -4.33
N VAL A 250 12.98 9.25 -5.47
CA VAL A 250 11.98 10.16 -5.99
C VAL A 250 11.59 9.82 -7.43
N PHE A 251 10.32 10.03 -7.71
CA PHE A 251 9.68 9.74 -8.99
C PHE A 251 8.95 11.00 -9.48
N ALA A 252 9.01 11.27 -10.76
CA ALA A 252 8.18 12.28 -11.40
C ALA A 252 6.99 11.63 -12.11
N ALA A 253 6.02 12.46 -12.48
CA ALA A 253 4.93 12.03 -13.35
C ALA A 253 5.47 11.62 -14.74
N PRO A 254 4.86 10.62 -15.40
CA PRO A 254 5.36 10.07 -16.66
C PRO A 254 5.38 11.08 -17.82
N GLY A 255 4.41 12.00 -17.86
CA GLY A 255 4.30 13.07 -18.87
C GLY A 255 4.91 14.41 -18.45
N ALA A 256 5.61 14.48 -17.31
CA ALA A 256 6.26 15.72 -16.89
C ALA A 256 7.27 16.24 -17.93
N SER A 257 7.31 17.56 -18.13
CA SER A 257 8.14 18.20 -19.15
C SER A 257 9.64 17.93 -18.96
N ALA A 258 10.39 17.84 -20.06
CA ALA A 258 11.83 17.61 -20.02
C ALA A 258 12.58 18.68 -19.19
N GLU A 259 12.12 19.93 -19.26
CA GLU A 259 12.64 21.04 -18.46
C GLU A 259 12.44 20.78 -16.95
N GLY A 260 11.23 20.41 -16.53
CA GLY A 260 10.94 20.11 -15.12
C GLY A 260 11.73 18.91 -14.60
N ILE A 261 11.85 17.86 -15.41
CA ILE A 261 12.67 16.68 -15.10
C ILE A 261 14.14 17.06 -14.92
N ALA A 262 14.72 17.82 -15.85
CA ALA A 262 16.11 18.26 -15.78
C ALA A 262 16.35 19.15 -14.56
N TRP A 263 15.41 20.05 -14.26
CA TRP A 263 15.48 20.93 -13.11
C TRP A 263 15.46 20.14 -11.79
N TRP A 264 14.52 19.20 -11.61
CA TRP A 264 14.45 18.35 -10.42
C TRP A 264 15.70 17.49 -10.25
N ALA A 265 16.16 16.85 -11.33
CA ALA A 265 17.39 16.04 -11.29
C ALA A 265 18.60 16.88 -10.86
N ASN A 266 18.73 18.11 -11.37
CA ASN A 266 19.80 19.02 -10.96
C ASN A 266 19.69 19.47 -9.51
N LEU A 267 18.49 19.83 -9.04
CA LEU A 267 18.24 20.19 -7.65
C LEU A 267 18.64 19.04 -6.71
N ILE A 268 18.19 17.82 -7.02
CA ILE A 268 18.46 16.63 -6.22
C ILE A 268 19.96 16.36 -6.14
N ARG A 269 20.67 16.41 -7.27
CA ARG A 269 22.13 16.24 -7.31
C ARG A 269 22.85 17.30 -6.47
N THR A 270 22.42 18.55 -6.60
CA THR A 270 23.00 19.68 -5.85
C THR A 270 22.76 19.50 -4.34
N MET A 271 21.53 19.20 -3.94
CA MET A 271 21.15 18.89 -2.56
C MET A 271 21.99 17.74 -1.99
N ARG A 272 22.14 16.63 -2.72
CA ARG A 272 22.94 15.47 -2.28
C ARG A 272 24.40 15.81 -1.99
N ASN A 273 24.95 16.80 -2.69
CA ASN A 273 26.34 17.24 -2.53
C ASN A 273 26.54 18.28 -1.40
N THR A 274 25.46 18.73 -0.76
CA THR A 274 25.55 19.60 0.42
C THR A 274 26.08 18.85 1.64
N ARG A 275 26.80 19.57 2.51
CA ARG A 275 27.21 19.06 3.81
C ARG A 275 26.00 18.70 4.69
N ASP A 276 24.97 19.54 4.69
CA ASP A 276 23.74 19.33 5.45
C ASP A 276 23.08 17.99 5.11
N TRP A 277 23.04 17.60 3.83
CA TRP A 277 22.52 16.29 3.44
C TRP A 277 23.35 15.14 4.01
N GLN A 278 24.69 15.23 3.88
CA GLN A 278 25.59 14.19 4.38
C GLN A 278 25.52 14.05 5.91
N GLU A 279 25.36 15.16 6.64
CA GLU A 279 25.12 15.14 8.09
C GLU A 279 23.77 14.50 8.44
N MET A 280 22.72 14.76 7.65
CA MET A 280 21.42 14.12 7.85
C MET A 280 21.47 12.60 7.61
N LEU A 281 22.22 12.16 6.60
CA LEU A 281 22.44 10.73 6.36
C LEU A 281 23.08 10.05 7.57
N ALA A 282 24.18 10.61 8.07
CA ALA A 282 24.87 10.11 9.26
C ALA A 282 23.95 10.11 10.50
N ASN A 283 23.23 11.21 10.73
CA ASN A 283 22.30 11.34 11.83
C ASN A 283 21.12 10.38 11.74
N LYS A 284 20.73 9.91 10.55
CA LYS A 284 19.67 8.92 10.37
C LYS A 284 20.19 7.49 10.27
N GLY A 285 21.51 7.28 10.17
CA GLY A 285 22.09 5.97 9.89
C GLY A 285 21.73 5.48 8.48
N TRP A 286 21.55 6.42 7.54
CA TRP A 286 21.30 6.13 6.14
C TRP A 286 22.59 6.12 5.36
N GLU A 287 22.70 5.18 4.44
CA GLU A 287 23.79 5.12 3.47
C GLU A 287 23.44 5.97 2.24
N ASP A 288 24.46 6.57 1.63
CA ASP A 288 24.31 7.30 0.37
C ASP A 288 24.02 6.30 -0.75
N GLY A 289 22.73 6.17 -1.06
CA GLY A 289 22.20 5.21 -2.03
C GLY A 289 22.04 5.81 -3.42
N TYR A 290 22.83 6.82 -3.77
CA TYR A 290 22.54 7.62 -4.94
C TYR A 290 22.62 6.83 -6.24
N LEU A 291 21.51 6.82 -7.00
CA LEU A 291 21.49 6.44 -8.41
C LEU A 291 20.78 7.55 -9.18
N GLU A 292 21.40 8.00 -10.27
CA GLU A 292 20.80 8.92 -11.23
C GLU A 292 19.65 8.26 -12.01
N ALA A 293 18.85 9.05 -12.71
CA ALA A 293 17.59 8.65 -13.35
C ALA A 293 17.67 7.34 -14.15
N ASP A 294 18.62 7.20 -15.10
CA ASP A 294 18.67 6.02 -15.98
C ASP A 294 19.07 4.75 -15.22
N ALA A 295 20.07 4.85 -14.34
CA ALA A 295 20.50 3.74 -13.49
C ALA A 295 19.39 3.35 -12.51
N PHE A 296 18.67 4.34 -11.96
CA PHE A 296 17.56 4.10 -11.07
C PHE A 296 16.37 3.46 -11.79
N ALA A 297 16.06 3.88 -13.02
CA ALA A 297 15.00 3.27 -13.82
C ALA A 297 15.31 1.81 -14.18
N ALA A 298 16.57 1.50 -14.51
CA ALA A 298 17.01 0.12 -14.70
C ALA A 298 16.89 -0.70 -13.41
N PHE A 299 17.32 -0.13 -12.30
CA PHE A 299 17.19 -0.72 -10.97
C PHE A 299 15.73 -1.03 -10.62
N ILE A 300 14.79 -0.08 -10.81
CA ILE A 300 13.36 -0.29 -10.50
C ILE A 300 12.78 -1.49 -11.25
N ARG A 301 13.07 -1.62 -12.55
CA ARG A 301 12.58 -2.76 -13.35
C ARG A 301 13.13 -4.09 -12.83
N ALA A 302 14.42 -4.15 -12.50
CA ALA A 302 15.04 -5.35 -11.95
C ALA A 302 14.48 -5.69 -10.56
N GLU A 303 14.28 -4.67 -9.73
CA GLU A 303 13.77 -4.78 -8.37
C GLU A 303 12.31 -5.24 -8.36
N GLU A 304 11.46 -4.74 -9.28
CA GLU A 304 10.07 -5.20 -9.42
C GLU A 304 10.00 -6.70 -9.72
N MET A 305 10.80 -7.20 -10.66
CA MET A 305 10.87 -8.64 -10.98
C MET A 305 11.38 -9.48 -9.80
N THR A 306 12.40 -8.98 -9.11
CA THR A 306 12.98 -9.66 -7.93
C THR A 306 11.97 -9.69 -6.77
N THR A 307 11.26 -8.58 -6.58
CA THR A 307 10.22 -8.44 -5.55
C THR A 307 9.06 -9.38 -5.85
N GLU A 308 8.57 -9.43 -7.10
CA GLU A 308 7.49 -10.33 -7.51
C GLU A 308 7.85 -11.80 -7.29
N THR A 309 9.06 -12.20 -7.71
CA THR A 309 9.57 -13.56 -7.48
C THR A 309 9.66 -13.87 -5.99
N THR A 310 10.14 -12.91 -5.20
CA THR A 310 10.28 -13.09 -3.75
C THR A 310 8.93 -13.21 -3.09
N LEU A 311 7.99 -12.31 -3.38
CA LEU A 311 6.62 -12.32 -2.85
C LEU A 311 5.90 -13.63 -3.16
N ALA A 312 6.00 -14.13 -4.39
CA ALA A 312 5.45 -15.43 -4.76
C ALA A 312 6.09 -16.58 -3.96
N ARG A 313 7.42 -16.54 -3.78
CA ARG A 313 8.17 -17.55 -3.03
C ARG A 313 7.83 -17.56 -1.54
N VAL A 314 7.68 -16.38 -0.92
CA VAL A 314 7.35 -16.24 0.50
C VAL A 314 5.84 -16.16 0.77
N GLY A 315 4.98 -16.44 -0.22
CA GLY A 315 3.53 -16.52 -0.06
C GLY A 315 2.84 -15.19 0.27
N ILE A 316 3.43 -14.04 -0.10
CA ILE A 316 2.91 -12.71 0.19
C ILE A 316 2.29 -12.10 -1.08
N GLY A 317 0.98 -12.18 -1.21
CA GLY A 317 0.26 -11.61 -2.36
C GLY A 317 0.33 -12.46 -3.63
N GLY A 318 -0.69 -12.33 -4.47
CA GLY A 318 -0.97 -13.19 -5.62
C GLY A 318 -2.33 -13.89 -5.52
N THR A 319 -2.93 -14.24 -6.66
CA THR A 319 -4.26 -14.89 -6.81
C THR A 319 -4.39 -16.27 -6.14
N ALA A 320 -3.37 -16.71 -5.42
CA ALA A 320 -3.35 -17.90 -4.59
C ALA A 320 -3.08 -17.50 -3.12
N GLY A 321 -4.14 -17.17 -2.38
CA GLY A 321 -4.25 -17.59 -0.98
C GLY A 321 -3.47 -16.85 0.11
N GLY A 322 -3.08 -15.58 -0.05
CA GLY A 322 -2.45 -14.80 1.03
C GLY A 322 -3.44 -14.03 1.90
N ASN A 323 -3.61 -14.46 3.17
CA ASN A 323 -4.18 -13.72 4.32
C ASN A 323 -5.71 -13.48 4.42
N SER A 324 -6.53 -14.44 3.99
CA SER A 324 -7.83 -14.63 4.67
C SER A 324 -7.68 -15.76 5.70
N PRO A 325 -8.24 -15.67 6.92
CA PRO A 325 -8.25 -16.77 7.91
C PRO A 325 -8.94 -18.06 7.41
N LEU A 326 -9.43 -18.02 6.18
CA LEU A 326 -10.18 -19.02 5.45
C LEU A 326 -9.31 -19.72 4.38
N GLY A 327 -8.17 -19.14 3.98
CA GLY A 327 -7.33 -19.64 2.88
C GLY A 327 -8.02 -19.51 1.51
N PRO A 328 -7.37 -19.94 0.42
CA PRO A 328 -7.89 -19.79 -0.96
C PRO A 328 -9.22 -20.52 -1.19
N TRP A 329 -9.55 -21.47 -0.31
CA TRP A 329 -10.80 -22.24 -0.37
C TRP A 329 -11.79 -21.90 0.74
N GLY A 330 -11.46 -21.06 1.73
CA GLY A 330 -12.36 -20.95 2.87
C GLY A 330 -13.59 -20.08 2.62
N MET A 331 -13.51 -19.05 1.76
CA MET A 331 -14.75 -18.38 1.30
C MET A 331 -15.62 -19.33 0.48
N PRO A 332 -15.09 -20.08 -0.51
CA PRO A 332 -15.83 -21.17 -1.16
C PRO A 332 -16.41 -22.21 -0.20
N LYS A 333 -15.69 -22.60 0.86
CA LYS A 333 -16.16 -23.56 1.89
C LYS A 333 -17.25 -22.96 2.80
N VAL A 334 -17.13 -21.70 3.18
CA VAL A 334 -18.16 -20.97 3.96
C VAL A 334 -19.44 -20.83 3.12
N ILE A 335 -19.30 -20.51 1.83
CA ILE A 335 -20.42 -20.46 0.87
C ILE A 335 -21.08 -21.83 0.74
N ALA A 336 -20.29 -22.90 0.55
CA ALA A 336 -20.81 -24.26 0.47
C ALA A 336 -21.49 -24.69 1.78
N GLY A 337 -20.90 -24.37 2.93
CA GLY A 337 -21.48 -24.64 4.25
C GLY A 337 -22.81 -23.93 4.47
N LEU A 338 -22.90 -22.64 4.13
CA LEU A 338 -24.14 -21.87 4.22
C LEU A 338 -25.21 -22.38 3.24
N ALA A 339 -24.82 -22.79 2.03
CA ALA A 339 -25.73 -23.40 1.06
C ALA A 339 -26.28 -24.76 1.55
N VAL A 340 -25.45 -25.57 2.21
CA VAL A 340 -25.88 -26.83 2.84
C VAL A 340 -26.81 -26.57 4.01
N VAL A 341 -26.52 -25.60 4.88
CA VAL A 341 -27.40 -25.23 5.99
C VAL A 341 -28.75 -24.72 5.48
N ALA A 342 -28.77 -23.90 4.43
CA ALA A 342 -30.00 -23.46 3.79
C ALA A 342 -30.79 -24.63 3.19
N ALA A 343 -30.12 -25.55 2.49
CA ALA A 343 -30.77 -26.73 1.92
C ALA A 343 -31.33 -27.69 2.98
N VAL A 344 -30.62 -27.88 4.10
CA VAL A 344 -31.09 -28.67 5.25
C VAL A 344 -32.27 -27.99 5.94
N GLY A 345 -32.23 -26.66 6.12
CA GLY A 345 -33.36 -25.89 6.66
C GLY A 345 -34.63 -26.07 5.82
N VAL A 346 -34.51 -25.91 4.50
CA VAL A 346 -35.61 -26.14 3.54
C VAL A 346 -36.13 -27.59 3.61
N ALA A 347 -35.24 -28.57 3.72
CA ALA A 347 -35.63 -29.98 3.80
C ALA A 347 -36.30 -30.36 5.14
N MET A 348 -35.86 -29.77 6.25
CA MET A 348 -36.47 -29.98 7.57
C MET A 348 -37.86 -29.34 7.64
N GLU A 349 -38.04 -28.16 7.07
CA GLU A 349 -39.33 -27.45 7.00
C GLU A 349 -40.34 -28.19 6.09
N TYR A 350 -39.88 -28.70 4.95
CA TYR A 350 -40.68 -29.55 4.06
C TYR A 350 -41.16 -30.84 4.74
N ARG A 351 -40.39 -31.35 5.71
CA ARG A 351 -40.66 -32.62 6.40
C ARG A 351 -41.47 -32.44 7.69
N SER A 352 -41.38 -31.29 8.36
CA SER A 352 -42.07 -31.03 9.63
C SER A 352 -43.43 -30.36 9.47
N GLY A 353 -43.68 -29.65 8.36
CA GLY A 353 -44.97 -28.97 8.11
C GLY A 353 -45.34 -27.87 9.09
N ILE A 354 -44.40 -27.41 9.93
CA ILE A 354 -44.62 -26.37 10.95
C ILE A 354 -43.65 -25.22 10.70
N SER A 355 -44.18 -24.04 10.35
CA SER A 355 -43.43 -22.79 10.26
C SER A 355 -43.37 -22.12 11.64
N VAL A 356 -42.25 -22.27 12.36
CA VAL A 356 -42.00 -21.50 13.59
C VAL A 356 -41.03 -20.37 13.25
N GLY A 357 -41.55 -19.16 13.01
CA GLY A 357 -40.76 -17.93 12.86
C GLY A 357 -39.97 -17.59 14.14
N PRO A 358 -38.87 -16.80 14.05
CA PRO A 358 -38.30 -16.20 15.25
C PRO A 358 -39.37 -15.35 15.94
N ALA A 359 -39.49 -15.47 17.27
CA ALA A 359 -40.50 -14.76 18.02
C ALA A 359 -40.39 -13.23 17.80
N GLY A 360 -41.44 -12.62 17.23
CA GLY A 360 -41.53 -11.17 17.04
C GLY A 360 -41.75 -10.68 15.60
N LEU A 361 -41.98 -11.55 14.63
CA LEU A 361 -42.43 -11.16 13.28
C LEU A 361 -43.82 -11.73 13.05
N GLU A 362 -44.86 -10.95 13.40
CA GLU A 362 -46.24 -11.26 13.02
C GLU A 362 -46.42 -11.04 11.50
N ASP A 363 -47.14 -11.96 10.87
CA ASP A 363 -47.57 -11.86 9.47
C ASP A 363 -48.61 -10.73 9.35
N ASP A 364 -48.14 -9.50 9.14
CA ASP A 364 -48.98 -8.45 8.58
C ASP A 364 -49.19 -8.74 7.09
N ASP A 365 -50.33 -9.37 6.85
CA ASP A 365 -50.87 -9.87 5.60
C ASP A 365 -51.18 -8.71 4.62
N GLU A 366 -50.15 -8.08 4.03
CA GLU A 366 -50.31 -7.25 2.83
C GLU A 366 -49.16 -7.50 1.82
N GLY A 367 -49.27 -8.62 1.11
CA GLY A 367 -48.45 -8.90 -0.08
C GLY A 367 -47.76 -10.27 -0.10
N GLY A 368 -48.44 -11.31 0.39
CA GLY A 368 -47.97 -12.70 0.33
C GLY A 368 -48.11 -13.30 -1.08
N GLY A 369 -47.01 -13.86 -1.60
CA GLY A 369 -47.06 -14.98 -2.54
C GLY A 369 -46.69 -16.27 -1.80
N ASP A 370 -47.13 -17.42 -2.33
CA ASP A 370 -47.15 -18.80 -1.76
C ASP A 370 -45.84 -19.41 -1.19
N LEU A 371 -44.89 -18.63 -0.70
CA LEU A 371 -43.64 -19.10 -0.10
C LEU A 371 -43.56 -18.69 1.39
N PRO A 372 -43.32 -19.64 2.32
CA PRO A 372 -43.19 -19.36 3.75
C PRO A 372 -42.12 -18.31 4.06
N VAL A 373 -42.32 -17.51 5.11
CA VAL A 373 -41.42 -16.41 5.54
C VAL A 373 -39.96 -16.86 5.67
N TRP A 374 -39.70 -18.06 6.18
CA TRP A 374 -38.35 -18.63 6.30
C TRP A 374 -37.65 -18.84 4.96
N SER A 375 -38.38 -19.27 3.92
CA SER A 375 -37.81 -19.47 2.58
C SER A 375 -37.35 -18.14 1.95
N ARG A 376 -38.06 -17.04 2.23
CA ARG A 376 -37.69 -15.69 1.77
C ARG A 376 -36.49 -15.16 2.55
N PHE A 377 -36.42 -15.43 3.86
CA PHE A 377 -35.30 -15.05 4.71
C PHE A 377 -34.01 -15.83 4.36
N LEU A 378 -34.11 -17.15 4.17
CA LEU A 378 -32.99 -18.00 3.76
C LEU A 378 -32.51 -17.68 2.34
N ALA A 379 -33.43 -17.39 1.41
CA ALA A 379 -33.06 -16.92 0.08
C ALA A 379 -32.35 -15.55 0.14
N GLY A 380 -32.84 -14.61 0.96
CA GLY A 380 -32.15 -13.33 1.21
C GLY A 380 -30.76 -13.51 1.80
N ALA A 381 -30.62 -14.42 2.77
CA ALA A 381 -29.33 -14.76 3.39
C ALA A 381 -28.34 -15.42 2.40
N ALA A 382 -28.82 -16.18 1.41
CA ALA A 382 -27.99 -16.79 0.37
C ALA A 382 -27.57 -15.79 -0.73
N ILE A 383 -28.37 -14.76 -0.99
CA ILE A 383 -28.05 -13.72 -1.98
C ILE A 383 -26.88 -12.84 -1.50
N ILE A 384 -26.72 -12.62 -0.19
CA ILE A 384 -25.63 -11.80 0.37
C ILE A 384 -24.24 -12.38 0.03
N PRO A 385 -23.91 -13.66 0.32
CA PRO A 385 -22.65 -14.27 -0.12
C PRO A 385 -22.45 -14.24 -1.63
N LEU A 386 -23.51 -14.44 -2.42
CA LEU A 386 -23.43 -14.42 -3.88
C LEU A 386 -23.10 -13.00 -4.40
N TYR A 387 -23.62 -11.97 -3.76
CA TYR A 387 -23.26 -10.59 -4.06
C TYR A 387 -21.82 -10.27 -3.69
N LEU A 388 -21.34 -10.72 -2.53
CA LEU A 388 -19.93 -10.57 -2.16
C LEU A 388 -18.99 -11.26 -3.15
N LEU A 389 -19.40 -12.40 -3.71
CA LEU A 389 -18.69 -13.07 -4.80
C LEU A 389 -18.77 -12.28 -6.12
N ALA A 390 -19.94 -11.75 -6.47
CA ALA A 390 -20.09 -10.95 -7.68
C ALA A 390 -19.25 -9.66 -7.60
N LEU A 391 -19.14 -9.04 -6.43
CA LEU A 391 -18.27 -7.88 -6.21
C LEU A 391 -16.82 -8.19 -6.56
N SER A 392 -16.31 -9.37 -6.21
CA SER A 392 -14.90 -9.73 -6.50
C SER A 392 -14.67 -10.16 -7.94
N LEU A 393 -15.70 -10.63 -8.65
CA LEU A 393 -15.56 -11.14 -10.03
C LEU A 393 -15.88 -10.10 -11.10
N VAL A 394 -16.92 -9.29 -10.90
CA VAL A 394 -17.45 -8.37 -11.92
C VAL A 394 -17.50 -6.91 -11.46
N GLY A 395 -17.09 -6.62 -10.22
CA GLY A 395 -17.00 -5.27 -9.66
C GLY A 395 -18.34 -4.65 -9.28
N PHE A 396 -18.29 -3.57 -8.50
CA PHE A 396 -19.43 -2.88 -7.89
C PHE A 396 -20.49 -2.41 -8.89
N LEU A 397 -20.07 -1.88 -10.05
CA LEU A 397 -20.99 -1.34 -11.06
C LEU A 397 -21.91 -2.39 -11.68
N ILE A 398 -21.50 -3.67 -11.69
CA ILE A 398 -22.25 -4.78 -12.27
C ILE A 398 -22.91 -5.61 -11.16
N ALA A 399 -22.19 -5.90 -10.08
CA ALA A 399 -22.69 -6.73 -8.98
C ALA A 399 -23.88 -6.09 -8.26
N THR A 400 -23.83 -4.77 -8.01
CA THR A 400 -24.83 -4.07 -7.18
C THR A 400 -26.20 -3.99 -7.86
N PRO A 401 -26.35 -3.62 -9.15
CA PRO A 401 -27.65 -3.64 -9.81
C PRO A 401 -28.23 -5.04 -9.91
N VAL A 402 -27.39 -6.06 -10.17
CA VAL A 402 -27.82 -7.46 -10.22
C VAL A 402 -28.33 -7.92 -8.86
N PHE A 403 -27.64 -7.56 -7.77
CA PHE A 403 -28.06 -7.88 -6.40
C PHE A 403 -29.40 -7.22 -6.05
N VAL A 404 -29.54 -5.91 -6.28
CA VAL A 404 -30.77 -5.17 -5.98
C VAL A 404 -31.95 -5.74 -6.78
N VAL A 405 -31.77 -6.00 -8.07
CA VAL A 405 -32.80 -6.61 -8.92
C VAL A 405 -33.14 -8.03 -8.46
N SER A 406 -32.16 -8.82 -8.02
CA SER A 406 -32.38 -10.17 -7.48
C SER A 406 -33.21 -10.14 -6.21
N ILE A 407 -32.99 -9.15 -5.33
CA ILE A 407 -33.83 -8.92 -4.14
C ILE A 407 -35.24 -8.48 -4.54
N CYS A 408 -35.38 -7.54 -5.48
CA CYS A 408 -36.70 -7.09 -5.96
C CYS A 408 -37.51 -8.22 -6.60
N LEU A 409 -36.85 -9.12 -7.34
CA LEU A 409 -37.45 -10.33 -7.90
C LEU A 409 -37.86 -11.31 -6.80
N LEU A 410 -37.00 -11.54 -5.81
CA LEU A 410 -37.30 -12.40 -4.66
C LEU A 410 -38.50 -11.87 -3.86
N MET A 411 -38.61 -10.54 -3.74
CA MET A 411 -39.70 -9.87 -3.05
C MET A 411 -40.95 -9.67 -3.93
N LYS A 412 -40.97 -10.17 -5.18
CA LYS A 412 -42.06 -10.00 -6.16
C LYS A 412 -42.54 -8.55 -6.29
N SER A 413 -41.59 -7.62 -6.45
CA SER A 413 -41.93 -6.20 -6.62
C SER A 413 -42.92 -5.98 -7.78
N ARG A 414 -43.95 -5.18 -7.53
CA ARG A 414 -44.97 -4.81 -8.53
C ARG A 414 -44.45 -3.83 -9.58
N THR A 415 -43.28 -3.22 -9.37
CA THR A 415 -42.71 -2.15 -10.20
C THR A 415 -41.30 -2.48 -10.71
N LEU A 416 -41.04 -3.75 -11.07
CA LEU A 416 -39.71 -4.25 -11.45
C LEU A 416 -38.96 -3.37 -12.48
N LYS A 417 -39.65 -2.79 -13.47
CA LYS A 417 -39.04 -1.89 -14.46
C LYS A 417 -38.42 -0.64 -13.82
N TRP A 418 -39.09 -0.07 -12.82
CA TRP A 418 -38.61 1.10 -12.08
C TRP A 418 -37.52 0.72 -11.09
N ASP A 419 -37.60 -0.47 -10.50
CA ASP A 419 -36.57 -0.95 -9.56
C ASP A 419 -35.23 -1.19 -10.27
N VAL A 420 -35.27 -1.74 -11.50
CA VAL A 420 -34.06 -1.90 -12.34
C VAL A 420 -33.45 -0.53 -12.66
N LEU A 421 -34.28 0.45 -13.04
CA LEU A 421 -33.81 1.80 -13.35
C LEU A 421 -33.21 2.47 -12.11
N ALA A 422 -33.90 2.38 -10.96
CA ALA A 422 -33.43 2.93 -9.69
C ALA A 422 -32.11 2.28 -9.25
N ALA A 423 -31.99 0.95 -9.38
CA ALA A 423 -30.78 0.22 -9.05
C ALA A 423 -29.57 0.70 -9.87
N LEU A 424 -29.74 0.87 -11.19
CA LEU A 424 -28.68 1.35 -12.08
C LEU A 424 -28.28 2.80 -11.77
N VAL A 425 -29.27 3.69 -11.61
CA VAL A 425 -29.03 5.12 -11.34
C VAL A 425 -28.38 5.31 -9.97
N LEU A 426 -28.91 4.67 -8.93
CA LEU A 426 -28.38 4.78 -7.57
C LEU A 426 -26.98 4.19 -7.48
N THR A 427 -26.72 3.05 -8.11
CA THR A 427 -25.38 2.45 -8.16
C THR A 427 -24.39 3.41 -8.83
N GLY A 428 -24.76 4.04 -9.95
CA GLY A 428 -23.92 5.02 -10.63
C GLY A 428 -23.65 6.26 -9.77
N LEU A 429 -24.67 6.80 -9.09
CA LEU A 429 -24.54 7.95 -8.20
C LEU A 429 -23.68 7.65 -6.98
N VAL A 430 -23.86 6.49 -6.35
CA VAL A 430 -23.02 6.02 -5.23
C VAL A 430 -21.58 5.83 -5.69
N TRP A 431 -21.37 5.21 -6.86
CA TRP A 431 -20.04 5.06 -7.42
C TRP A 431 -19.37 6.42 -7.67
N LEU A 432 -20.08 7.38 -8.25
CA LEU A 432 -19.58 8.74 -8.44
C LEU A 432 -19.29 9.45 -7.12
N LEU A 433 -20.18 9.35 -6.13
CA LEU A 433 -19.96 9.93 -4.81
C LEU A 433 -18.68 9.36 -4.18
N PHE A 434 -18.53 8.04 -4.15
CA PHE A 434 -17.38 7.41 -3.51
C PHE A 434 -16.08 7.67 -4.28
N THR A 435 -16.08 7.52 -5.60
CA THR A 435 -14.86 7.66 -6.40
C THR A 435 -14.46 9.11 -6.70
N ARG A 436 -15.43 10.02 -6.91
CA ARG A 436 -15.17 11.42 -7.28
C ARG A 436 -15.21 12.39 -6.11
N VAL A 437 -16.09 12.17 -5.13
CA VAL A 437 -16.27 13.10 -4.00
C VAL A 437 -15.48 12.62 -2.78
N LEU A 438 -15.61 11.35 -2.41
CA LEU A 438 -15.00 10.80 -1.19
C LEU A 438 -13.60 10.20 -1.43
N ASN A 439 -13.19 10.03 -2.69
CA ASN A 439 -11.89 9.45 -3.07
C ASN A 439 -11.64 8.05 -2.47
N ILE A 440 -12.70 7.25 -2.35
CA ILE A 440 -12.69 5.86 -1.91
C ILE A 440 -12.94 4.98 -3.14
N PHE A 441 -12.04 4.02 -3.40
CA PHE A 441 -12.22 3.05 -4.47
C PHE A 441 -13.18 1.94 -4.02
N LEU A 442 -14.26 1.76 -4.78
CA LEU A 442 -15.16 0.62 -4.61
C LEU A 442 -14.62 -0.58 -5.42
N PRO A 443 -14.73 -1.81 -4.89
CA PRO A 443 -14.21 -3.02 -5.52
C PRO A 443 -14.83 -3.34 -6.87
#